data_AF-A0A7J3SLK4-F1
#
_entry.id   AF-A0A7J3SLK4-F1
#
_cell.length_a   1.000
_cell.length_b   1.000
_cell.length_c   1.000
_cell.angle_alpha   90.00
_cell.angle_beta   90.00
_cell.angle_gamma   90.00
#
_symmetry.space_group_name_H-M   'P 1'
#
loop_
_entity.id
_entity.type
_entity.pdbx_description
1 polymer ?
#
loop_
_entity_poly.entity_id
_entity_poly.type
_entity_poly.pdbx_seq_one_letter_code
_entity_poly.pdbx_strand_id
1 'polypeptide(L)'
;MDVTSLYSFGIVPTLVFLLLFVVILVFYFALKREGSDLKVSRYEAGNVPKYEARVKYGMQYLGFFITFASFEPVVLLLLLISPSAKVYAQNFLVFLLLVFGFSVPVLLVSLKLSEKIEEWMWD
;
A
#
# COMPACT_ATOMS: atom_id res chain seq x y z
N MET A 1 -30.91 0.70 -0.12
CA MET A 1 -29.79 1.55 0.35
C MET A 1 -30.39 2.87 0.76
N ASP A 2 -30.10 3.30 1.98
CA ASP A 2 -30.57 4.59 2.48
C ASP A 2 -29.78 5.72 1.80
N VAL A 3 -30.38 6.90 1.61
CA VAL A 3 -29.76 8.02 0.85
C VAL A 3 -28.40 8.37 1.46
N THR A 4 -28.33 8.41 2.78
CA THR A 4 -27.12 8.63 3.57
C THR A 4 -26.04 7.59 3.29
N SER A 5 -26.42 6.31 3.13
CA SER A 5 -25.48 5.22 2.84
C SER A 5 -24.88 5.32 1.43
N LEU A 6 -25.66 5.79 0.44
CA LEU A 6 -25.20 6.01 -0.93
C LEU A 6 -24.16 7.14 -0.99
N TYR A 7 -24.39 8.23 -0.25
CA TYR A 7 -23.43 9.34 -0.16
C TYR A 7 -22.13 8.91 0.54
N SER A 8 -22.23 8.25 1.70
CA SER A 8 -21.05 7.92 2.53
C SER A 8 -20.15 6.84 1.93
N PHE A 9 -20.70 5.82 1.27
CA PHE A 9 -19.91 4.68 0.77
C PHE A 9 -19.77 4.64 -0.76
N GLY A 10 -20.58 5.40 -1.50
CA GLY A 10 -20.52 5.45 -2.96
C GLY A 10 -19.93 6.77 -3.45
N ILE A 11 -20.70 7.85 -3.30
CA ILE A 11 -20.41 9.12 -3.97
C ILE A 11 -19.16 9.80 -3.39
N VAL A 12 -19.08 9.96 -2.07
CA VAL A 12 -17.96 10.68 -1.43
C VAL A 12 -16.62 9.97 -1.67
N PRO A 13 -16.48 8.65 -1.44
CA PRO A 13 -15.22 7.95 -1.71
C PRO A 13 -14.81 8.02 -3.19
N THR A 14 -15.77 7.93 -4.11
CA THR A 14 -15.50 8.00 -5.55
C THR A 14 -14.99 9.39 -5.95
N LEU A 15 -15.60 10.46 -5.44
CA LEU A 15 -15.16 11.84 -5.69
C LEU A 15 -13.75 12.09 -5.13
N VAL A 16 -13.47 11.61 -3.91
CA VAL A 16 -12.14 11.71 -3.30
C VAL A 16 -11.10 10.97 -4.13
N PHE A 17 -11.41 9.75 -4.60
CA PHE A 17 -10.54 8.97 -5.47
C PHE A 17 -10.26 9.70 -6.79
N LEU A 18 -11.30 10.22 -7.45
CA LEU A 18 -11.16 10.98 -8.70
C LEU A 18 -10.31 12.24 -8.49
N LEU A 19 -10.51 12.97 -7.40
CA LEU A 19 -9.72 14.15 -7.06
C LEU A 19 -8.25 13.79 -6.89
N LEU A 20 -7.95 12.75 -6.11
CA LEU A 20 -6.57 12.26 -5.91
C LEU A 20 -5.93 11.84 -7.23
N PHE A 21 -6.67 11.12 -8.08
CA PHE A 21 -6.20 10.72 -9.40
C PHE A 21 -5.85 11.92 -10.27
N VAL A 22 -6.71 12.95 -10.32
CA VAL A 22 -6.44 14.19 -11.04
C VAL A 22 -5.22 14.90 -10.50
N VAL A 23 -5.07 15.01 -9.17
CA VAL A 23 -3.90 15.63 -8.54
C VAL A 23 -2.61 14.90 -8.91
N ILE A 24 -2.62 13.57 -8.89
CA ILE A 24 -1.47 12.74 -9.30
C ILE A 24 -1.13 12.99 -10.77
N LEU A 25 -2.12 13.05 -11.66
CA LEU A 25 -1.90 13.35 -13.07
C LEU A 25 -1.31 14.75 -13.27
N VAL A 26 -1.85 15.76 -12.58
CA VAL A 26 -1.31 17.12 -12.62
C VAL A 26 0.15 17.13 -12.18
N PHE A 27 0.48 16.47 -11.07
CA PHE A 27 1.88 16.35 -10.64
C PHE A 27 2.74 15.59 -11.63
N TYR A 28 2.26 14.47 -12.17
CA TYR A 28 2.98 13.67 -13.15
C TYR A 28 3.34 14.49 -14.38
N PHE A 29 2.39 15.26 -14.93
CA PHE A 29 2.63 16.09 -16.11
C PHE A 29 3.42 17.36 -15.79
N ALA A 30 3.15 18.03 -14.66
CA ALA A 30 3.86 19.25 -14.27
C ALA A 30 5.31 18.99 -13.85
N LEU A 31 5.59 17.84 -13.25
CA LEU A 31 6.94 17.42 -12.83
C LEU A 31 7.68 16.63 -13.92
N LYS A 32 7.04 16.35 -15.06
CA LYS A 32 7.68 15.71 -16.22
C LYS A 32 8.76 16.64 -16.78
N ARG A 33 9.94 16.59 -16.20
CA ARG A 33 11.14 17.25 -16.71
C ARG A 33 11.77 16.39 -17.79
N GLU A 34 12.14 17.01 -18.91
CA GLU A 34 13.07 16.40 -19.86
C GLU A 34 14.36 16.06 -19.10
N GLY A 35 14.67 14.77 -19.02
CA GLY A 35 15.83 14.28 -18.28
C GLY A 35 17.10 14.70 -19.03
N SER A 36 17.94 15.51 -18.38
CA SER A 36 19.36 15.59 -18.77
C SER A 36 20.03 14.27 -18.38
N ASP A 37 20.99 13.76 -19.16
CA ASP A 37 21.72 12.51 -18.87
C ASP A 37 22.25 12.44 -17.42
N LEU A 38 22.66 13.58 -16.87
CA LEU A 38 23.10 13.76 -15.49
C LEU A 38 22.04 13.45 -14.41
N LYS A 39 20.74 13.52 -14.69
CA LYS A 39 19.69 13.16 -13.72
C LYS A 39 19.34 11.67 -13.78
N VAL A 40 19.72 11.00 -14.86
CA VAL A 40 19.49 9.57 -15.08
C VAL A 40 20.73 8.76 -14.66
N SER A 41 21.90 9.40 -14.62
CA SER A 41 23.13 8.80 -14.07
C SER A 41 22.97 8.53 -12.58
N ARG A 42 23.25 7.29 -12.14
CA ARG A 42 23.26 6.91 -10.72
C ARG A 42 24.45 7.60 -10.07
N TYR A 43 24.20 8.55 -9.16
CA TYR A 43 25.27 9.15 -8.37
C TYR A 43 25.69 8.21 -7.24
N GLU A 44 26.96 7.83 -7.20
CA GLU A 44 27.57 7.27 -5.99
C GLU A 44 28.06 8.45 -5.14
N ALA A 45 27.27 8.86 -4.13
CA ALA A 45 27.66 9.90 -3.16
C ALA A 45 28.25 11.19 -3.78
N GLY A 46 27.70 11.66 -4.91
CA GLY A 46 28.14 12.88 -5.59
C GLY A 46 29.24 12.68 -6.67
N ASN A 47 29.69 11.45 -6.90
CA ASN A 47 30.62 11.11 -7.99
C ASN A 47 29.92 10.37 -9.13
N VAL A 48 30.51 10.48 -10.33
CA VAL A 48 30.15 9.63 -11.49
C VAL A 48 30.42 8.17 -11.11
N PRO A 49 29.48 7.25 -11.36
CA PRO A 49 29.61 5.85 -10.92
C PRO A 49 30.84 5.22 -11.57
N LYS A 50 31.78 4.79 -10.72
CA LYS A 50 33.07 4.21 -11.17
C LYS A 50 33.06 2.69 -11.24
N TYR A 51 32.12 2.05 -10.55
CA TYR A 51 32.03 0.60 -10.41
C TYR A 51 30.60 0.12 -10.67
N GLU A 52 30.43 -1.17 -10.96
CA GLU A 52 29.08 -1.76 -10.96
C GLU A 52 28.48 -1.61 -9.56
N ALA A 53 27.26 -1.08 -9.51
CA ALA A 53 26.57 -0.82 -8.26
C ALA A 53 26.47 -2.11 -7.45
N ARG A 54 27.17 -2.14 -6.31
CA ARG A 54 27.28 -3.32 -5.47
C ARG A 54 26.05 -3.50 -4.59
N VAL A 55 24.85 -3.37 -5.17
CA VAL A 55 23.60 -3.66 -4.46
C VAL A 55 22.46 -3.91 -5.43
N LYS A 56 22.36 -5.17 -5.84
CA LYS A 56 21.07 -5.81 -6.13
C LYS A 56 20.45 -6.14 -4.77
N TYR A 57 19.94 -5.12 -4.06
CA TYR A 57 19.14 -5.42 -2.88
C TYR A 57 17.90 -6.20 -3.36
N GLY A 58 17.86 -7.50 -3.09
CA GLY A 58 16.58 -8.18 -2.91
C GLY A 58 15.79 -7.37 -1.89
N MET A 59 14.48 -7.23 -2.05
CA MET A 59 13.67 -6.57 -1.03
C MET A 59 13.68 -7.46 0.23
N GLN A 60 14.72 -7.36 1.06
CA GLN A 60 14.90 -8.08 2.32
C GLN A 60 13.69 -7.86 3.24
N TYR A 61 13.03 -6.72 3.05
CA TYR A 61 11.85 -6.31 3.80
C TYR A 61 10.53 -6.54 3.05
N LEU A 62 10.50 -7.25 1.91
CA LEU A 62 9.27 -7.43 1.13
C LEU A 62 8.21 -8.17 1.94
N GLY A 63 8.58 -9.29 2.57
CA GLY A 63 7.66 -10.05 3.41
C GLY A 63 7.09 -9.19 4.55
N PHE A 64 7.96 -8.47 5.27
CA PHE A 64 7.56 -7.54 6.33
C PHE A 64 6.69 -6.38 5.83
N PHE A 65 7.00 -5.84 4.65
CA PHE A 65 6.22 -4.79 4.00
C PHE A 65 4.83 -5.29 3.63
N ILE A 66 4.73 -6.49 3.04
CA ILE A 66 3.44 -7.11 2.73
C ILE A 66 2.65 -7.34 4.02
N THR A 67 3.28 -7.83 5.09
CA THR A 67 2.63 -7.99 6.40
C THR A 67 2.06 -6.67 6.91
N PHE A 68 2.86 -5.59 6.89
CA PHE A 68 2.42 -4.26 7.31
C PHE A 68 1.28 -3.72 6.45
N ALA A 69 1.44 -3.73 5.13
CA ALA A 69 0.45 -3.22 4.18
C ALA A 69 -0.88 -4.02 4.23
N SER A 70 -0.83 -5.30 4.58
CA SER A 70 -2.03 -6.14 4.72
C SER A 70 -2.88 -5.77 5.94
N PHE A 71 -2.27 -5.22 7.00
CA PHE A 71 -2.97 -4.81 8.21
C PHE A 71 -3.62 -3.42 8.09
N GLU A 72 -3.05 -2.53 7.26
CA GLU A 72 -3.56 -1.17 7.06
C GLU A 72 -5.07 -1.12 6.70
N PRO A 73 -5.58 -1.85 5.70
CA PRO A 73 -7.01 -1.82 5.38
C PRO A 73 -7.88 -2.37 6.51
N VAL A 74 -7.38 -3.34 7.30
CA VAL A 74 -8.10 -3.88 8.46
C VAL A 74 -8.30 -2.80 9.52
N VAL A 75 -7.24 -2.06 9.84
CA VAL A 75 -7.27 -0.95 10.81
C VAL A 75 -8.21 0.15 10.33
N LEU A 76 -8.13 0.52 9.05
CA LEU A 76 -9.01 1.54 8.46
C LEU A 76 -10.50 1.13 8.54
N LEU A 77 -10.83 -0.11 8.19
CA LEU A 77 -12.21 -0.59 8.25
C LEU A 77 -12.74 -0.61 9.70
N LEU A 78 -11.92 -1.02 10.66
CA LEU A 78 -12.27 -0.98 12.08
C LEU A 78 -12.50 0.46 12.57
N LEU A 79 -11.65 1.40 12.14
CA LEU A 79 -11.79 2.82 12.47
C LEU A 79 -13.07 3.43 11.88
N LEU A 80 -13.40 3.10 10.63
CA LEU A 80 -14.59 3.61 9.94
C LEU A 80 -15.91 3.06 10.52
N ILE A 81 -15.89 1.83 11.07
CA ILE A 81 -17.07 1.21 11.69
C ILE A 81 -17.26 1.67 13.14
N SER A 82 -16.20 2.13 13.80
CA SER A 82 -16.24 2.56 15.21
C SER A 82 -17.39 3.54 15.53
N PRO A 83 -17.65 4.61 14.76
CA PRO A 83 -18.76 5.53 15.03
C PRO A 83 -20.15 4.90 14.91
N SER A 84 -20.28 3.88 14.06
CA SER A 84 -21.55 3.19 13.77
C SER A 84 -21.67 1.84 14.48
N ALA A 85 -20.81 1.56 15.46
CA ALA A 85 -20.69 0.25 16.10
C ALA A 85 -22.02 -0.25 16.70
N LYS A 86 -22.87 0.64 17.24
CA LYS A 86 -24.18 0.27 17.79
C LYS A 86 -25.15 -0.28 16.73
N VAL A 87 -25.10 0.25 15.51
CA VAL A 87 -25.98 -0.15 14.40
C VAL A 87 -25.54 -1.50 13.82
N TYR A 88 -24.23 -1.74 13.77
CA TYR A 88 -23.66 -2.95 13.19
C TYR A 88 -23.26 -4.01 14.21
N ALA A 89 -23.56 -3.81 15.50
CA ALA A 89 -23.16 -4.71 16.59
C ALA A 89 -23.56 -6.18 16.34
N GLN A 90 -24.76 -6.40 15.77
CA GLN A 90 -25.27 -7.74 15.46
C GLN A 90 -24.47 -8.44 14.35
N ASN A 91 -23.90 -7.68 13.42
CA ASN A 91 -23.09 -8.17 12.31
C ASN A 91 -21.59 -8.07 12.56
N PHE A 92 -21.19 -7.58 13.74
CA PHE A 92 -19.78 -7.33 14.07
C PHE A 92 -18.94 -8.61 14.03
N LEU A 93 -19.49 -9.74 14.49
CA LEU A 93 -18.83 -11.04 14.42
C LEU A 93 -18.59 -11.46 12.97
N VAL A 94 -19.59 -11.33 12.10
CA VAL A 94 -19.48 -11.66 10.67
C VAL A 94 -18.46 -10.75 9.99
N PHE A 95 -18.48 -9.45 10.31
CA PHE A 95 -17.50 -8.50 9.82
C PHE A 95 -16.06 -8.86 10.24
N LEU A 96 -15.84 -9.18 11.52
CA LEU A 96 -14.54 -9.65 11.99
C LEU A 96 -14.09 -10.92 11.28
N LEU A 97 -14.99 -11.89 11.11
CA LEU A 97 -14.68 -13.15 10.40
C LEU A 97 -14.29 -12.89 8.94
N LEU A 98 -14.95 -11.95 8.26
CA LEU A 98 -14.57 -11.55 6.90
C LEU A 98 -13.19 -10.89 6.89
N VAL A 99 -12.96 -9.93 7.77
CA VAL A 99 -11.66 -9.25 7.92
C VAL A 99 -10.53 -10.25 8.14
N PHE A 100 -10.68 -11.17 9.11
CA PHE A 100 -9.70 -12.22 9.38
C PHE A 100 -9.61 -13.20 8.22
N GLY A 101 -10.73 -13.58 7.60
CA GLY A 101 -10.77 -14.50 6.47
C GLY A 101 -9.99 -14.00 5.26
N PHE A 102 -10.01 -12.69 5.00
CA PHE A 102 -9.21 -12.08 3.92
C PHE A 102 -7.77 -11.78 4.33
N SER A 103 -7.52 -11.37 5.56
CA SER A 103 -6.17 -10.96 6.00
C SER A 103 -5.26 -12.15 6.37
N VAL A 104 -5.79 -13.20 7.00
CA VAL A 104 -4.99 -14.36 7.44
C VAL A 104 -4.26 -15.07 6.30
N PRO A 105 -4.86 -15.37 5.13
CA PRO A 105 -4.14 -16.00 4.03
C PRO A 105 -2.97 -15.14 3.54
N VAL A 106 -3.17 -13.83 3.44
CA VAL A 106 -2.13 -12.90 3.01
C VAL A 106 -1.01 -12.82 4.05
N LEU A 107 -1.36 -12.80 5.34
CA LEU A 107 -0.38 -12.83 6.43
C LEU A 107 0.45 -14.11 6.40
N LEU A 108 -0.18 -15.28 6.24
CA LEU A 108 0.53 -16.55 6.15
C LEU A 108 1.51 -16.59 4.97
N VAL A 109 1.12 -16.07 3.81
CA VAL A 109 2.01 -15.97 2.64
C VAL A 109 3.14 -14.98 2.93
N SER A 110 2.85 -13.83 3.52
CA SER A 110 3.86 -12.81 3.84
C SER A 110 4.90 -13.29 4.86
N LEU A 111 4.48 -14.09 5.86
CA LEU A 111 5.38 -14.69 6.85
C LEU A 111 6.30 -15.71 6.18
N LYS A 112 5.75 -16.59 5.33
CA LYS A 112 6.57 -17.54 4.56
C LYS A 112 7.60 -16.83 3.68
N LEU A 113 7.23 -15.72 3.04
CA LEU A 113 8.17 -14.91 2.25
C LEU A 113 9.22 -14.24 3.14
N SER A 114 8.85 -13.84 4.35
CA SER A 114 9.78 -13.26 5.33
C SER A 114 10.78 -14.28 5.86
N GLU A 115 10.46 -15.58 5.87
CA GLU A 115 11.40 -16.61 6.35
C GLU A 115 12.44 -17.01 5.29
N LYS A 116 12.23 -16.65 4.02
CA LYS A 116 13.13 -17.00 2.92
C LYS A 116 14.35 -16.07 2.86
N ILE A 117 15.25 -16.25 3.81
CA ILE A 117 16.50 -15.49 3.92
C ILE A 117 17.37 -15.66 2.65
N GLU A 118 17.25 -16.79 1.95
CA GLU A 118 17.93 -17.05 0.67
C GLU A 118 17.51 -16.05 -0.42
N GLU A 119 16.27 -15.54 -0.39
CA GLU A 119 15.79 -14.53 -1.35
C GLU A 119 16.20 -13.10 -0.94
N TRP A 120 16.83 -12.93 0.24
CA TRP A 120 17.26 -11.63 0.76
C TRP A 120 18.61 -11.18 0.23
N MET A 121 19.41 -12.12 -0.26
CA MET A 121 20.69 -11.85 -0.90
C MET A 121 20.62 -12.39 -2.32
N TRP A 122 20.64 -11.48 -3.30
CA TRP A 122 20.85 -11.87 -4.68
C TRP A 122 22.34 -11.82 -4.95
N ASP A 123 22.94 -12.97 -5.27
CA ASP A 123 24.31 -13.05 -5.78
C ASP A 123 24.52 -12.17 -7.04
#